data_AF-A0A645EQW3-F1
#
_entry.id   AF-A0A645EQW3-F1
#
_cell.length_a   1.000
_cell.length_b   1.000
_cell.length_c   1.000
_cell.angle_alpha   90.00
_cell.angle_beta   90.00
_cell.angle_gamma   90.00
#
_symmetry.space_group_name_H-M   'P 1'
#
loop_
_entity.id
_entity.type
_entity.pdbx_description
1 polymer ?
#
loop_
_entity_poly.entity_id
_entity_poly.type
_entity_poly.pdbx_seq_one_letter_code
_entity_poly.pdbx_strand_id
1 'polypeptide(L)'
;MYLIDEKLKTWGFSYGNPTQDDRRGGHVALEHEDAIRINKALKDRRVIPDFRYPNVIRLAPVAFYVSYEDVYRLVEILIDIMESRAYEQYDGHRGTVA
;
A
#
# COMPACT_ATOMS: atom_id res chain seq x y z
N MET A 1 9.49 1.92 7.05
CA MET A 1 10.18 2.12 5.75
C MET A 1 11.00 0.91 5.36
N TYR A 2 11.81 0.33 6.25
CA TYR A 2 12.58 -0.90 6.03
C TYR A 2 11.93 -1.96 5.12
N LEU A 3 10.72 -2.45 5.42
CA LEU A 3 10.07 -3.48 4.59
C LEU A 3 9.76 -3.02 3.16
N ILE A 4 9.47 -1.73 2.95
CA ILE A 4 9.24 -1.18 1.62
C ILE A 4 10.56 -1.17 0.85
N ASP A 5 11.63 -0.67 1.48
CA ASP A 5 12.96 -0.59 0.88
C ASP A 5 13.52 -1.97 0.52
N GLU A 6 13.35 -2.96 1.40
CA GLU A 6 13.90 -4.31 1.23
C GLU A 6 13.06 -5.22 0.31
N LYS A 7 11.73 -5.14 0.38
CA LYS A 7 10.85 -6.12 -0.28
C LYS A 7 10.01 -5.57 -1.41
N LEU A 8 9.63 -4.29 -1.35
CA LEU A 8 8.67 -3.70 -2.30
C LEU A 8 9.32 -2.84 -3.38
N LYS A 9 10.54 -2.35 -3.14
CA LYS A 9 11.26 -1.49 -4.08
C LYS A 9 11.49 -2.14 -5.44
N THR A 10 11.75 -3.45 -5.48
CA THR A 10 11.91 -4.21 -6.74
C THR A 10 10.63 -4.25 -7.59
N TRP A 11 9.48 -3.99 -6.98
CA TRP A 11 8.18 -3.97 -7.62
C TRP A 11 7.71 -2.56 -7.97
N GLY A 12 8.59 -1.55 -7.90
CA GLY A 12 8.24 -0.17 -8.28
C GLY A 12 7.56 0.64 -7.17
N PHE A 13 7.48 0.13 -5.94
CA PHE A 13 6.95 0.91 -4.82
C PHE A 13 7.97 1.93 -4.29
N SER A 14 7.45 3.12 -3.95
CA SER A 14 8.15 4.16 -3.18
C SER A 14 7.29 4.65 -2.02
N TYR A 15 7.76 5.65 -1.29
CA TYR A 15 6.96 6.31 -0.27
C TYR A 15 7.18 7.83 -0.28
N GLY A 16 6.10 8.59 -0.10
CA GLY A 16 6.14 10.05 -0.06
C GLY A 16 6.40 10.64 1.34
N ASN A 17 6.55 9.80 2.37
CA ASN A 17 6.79 10.28 3.73
C ASN A 17 8.25 10.72 3.95
N PRO A 18 8.50 11.70 4.86
CA PRO A 18 9.83 11.96 5.39
C PRO A 18 10.43 10.71 6.06
N THR A 19 11.75 10.55 5.93
CA THR A 19 12.49 9.47 6.59
C THR A 19 12.83 9.79 8.05
N GLN A 20 12.90 11.07 8.42
CA GLN A 20 13.17 11.49 9.79
C GLN A 20 11.95 11.24 10.68
N ASP A 21 12.13 10.50 11.77
CA ASP A 21 11.03 10.03 12.62
C ASP A 21 10.26 11.15 13.31
N ASP A 22 10.94 12.24 13.68
CA ASP A 22 10.35 13.45 14.27
C ASP A 22 9.46 14.24 13.30
N ARG A 23 9.57 13.97 12.00
CA ARG A 23 8.80 14.62 10.93
C ARG A 23 7.73 13.72 10.33
N ARG A 24 7.55 12.50 10.85
CA ARG A 24 6.60 11.51 10.32
C ARG A 24 5.43 11.28 11.27
N GLY A 25 4.22 11.24 10.71
CA GLY A 25 3.01 10.85 11.44
C GLY A 25 2.80 9.33 11.51
N GLY A 26 1.62 8.91 11.97
CA GLY A 26 1.24 7.50 12.11
C GLY A 26 0.72 6.81 10.83
N HIS A 27 1.00 7.35 9.64
CA HIS A 27 0.59 6.75 8.38
C HIS A 27 1.75 6.66 7.40
N VAL A 28 1.60 5.77 6.43
CA VAL A 28 2.51 5.56 5.31
C VAL A 28 1.77 5.91 4.02
N ALA A 29 2.38 6.79 3.23
CA ALA A 29 1.97 7.16 1.89
C ALA A 29 2.79 6.30 0.91
N LEU A 30 2.32 5.07 0.66
CA LEU A 30 2.94 4.14 -0.27
C LEU A 30 2.59 4.58 -1.71
N GLU A 31 3.57 4.68 -2.58
CA GLU A 31 3.40 5.20 -3.94
C GLU A 31 3.67 4.13 -4.99
N HIS A 32 2.86 4.10 -6.04
CA HIS A 32 3.02 3.19 -7.19
C HIS A 32 2.22 3.67 -8.40
N GLU A 33 2.70 3.47 -9.63
CA GLU A 33 1.99 3.90 -10.85
C GLU A 33 0.57 3.29 -10.97
N ASP A 34 0.44 1.98 -10.75
CA ASP A 34 -0.83 1.25 -10.68
C ASP A 34 -1.55 1.34 -9.33
N ALA A 35 -1.31 2.37 -8.50
CA ALA A 35 -1.86 2.45 -7.15
C ALA A 35 -3.39 2.30 -7.07
N ILE A 36 -4.15 2.77 -8.07
CA ILE A 36 -5.61 2.59 -8.13
C ILE A 36 -5.98 1.11 -8.19
N ARG A 37 -5.29 0.35 -9.06
CA ARG A 37 -5.55 -1.07 -9.27
C ARG A 37 -5.10 -1.91 -8.09
N ILE A 38 -3.91 -1.63 -7.56
CA ILE A 38 -3.38 -2.32 -6.38
C ILE A 38 -4.28 -2.05 -5.16
N ASN A 39 -4.78 -0.82 -4.98
CA ASN A 39 -5.73 -0.49 -3.93
C ASN A 39 -7.02 -1.32 -4.02
N LYS A 40 -7.53 -1.58 -5.23
CA LYS A 40 -8.69 -2.48 -5.44
C LYS A 40 -8.33 -3.93 -5.13
N ALA A 41 -7.17 -4.41 -5.58
CA ALA A 41 -6.68 -5.76 -5.29
C ALA A 41 -6.49 -6.04 -3.78
N LEU A 42 -6.07 -5.02 -3.03
CA LEU A 42 -5.96 -5.07 -1.57
C LEU A 42 -7.33 -5.22 -0.90
N LYS A 43 -8.35 -4.48 -1.36
CA LYS A 43 -9.72 -4.57 -0.82
C LYS A 43 -10.29 -5.99 -0.97
N ASP A 44 -10.04 -6.65 -2.09
CA ASP A 44 -10.49 -8.04 -2.31
C ASP A 44 -9.78 -9.04 -1.40
N ARG A 45 -8.55 -8.72 -0.95
CA ARG A 45 -7.81 -9.45 0.10
C ARG A 45 -8.14 -8.99 1.51
N ARG A 46 -9.25 -8.25 1.70
CA ARG A 46 -9.74 -7.71 2.97
C ARG A 46 -8.78 -6.73 3.68
N VAL A 47 -7.84 -6.16 2.93
CA VAL A 47 -7.03 -5.02 3.39
C VAL A 47 -7.72 -3.76 2.88
N ILE A 48 -8.07 -2.83 3.76
CA ILE A 48 -8.81 -1.61 3.39
C ILE A 48 -7.90 -0.38 3.46
N PRO A 49 -7.17 -0.06 2.38
CA PRO A 49 -6.43 1.19 2.25
C PRO A 49 -7.30 2.33 1.69
N ASP A 50 -6.75 3.55 1.78
CA ASP A 50 -7.32 4.76 1.20
C ASP A 50 -6.46 5.24 0.02
N PHE A 51 -7.02 5.27 -1.18
CA PHE A 51 -6.32 5.78 -2.37
C PHE A 51 -6.35 7.32 -2.42
N ARG A 52 -5.22 7.93 -2.73
CA ARG A 52 -5.03 9.36 -2.92
C ARG A 52 -4.35 9.63 -4.25
N TYR A 53 -4.91 10.54 -5.03
CA TYR A 53 -4.28 10.98 -6.27
C TYR A 53 -2.93 11.68 -5.99
N PRO A 54 -1.96 11.57 -6.92
CA PRO A 54 -2.08 10.86 -8.20
C PRO A 54 -1.89 9.34 -8.09
N ASN A 55 -1.12 8.85 -7.12
CA ASN A 55 -0.58 7.49 -7.16
C ASN A 55 -0.29 6.91 -5.76
N VAL A 56 -1.02 7.34 -4.73
CA VAL A 56 -0.73 7.00 -3.32
C VAL A 56 -1.77 6.03 -2.76
N ILE A 57 -1.29 4.97 -2.11
CA ILE A 57 -2.03 4.05 -1.24
C ILE A 57 -1.70 4.42 0.20
N ARG A 58 -2.63 5.09 0.90
CA ARG A 58 -2.43 5.50 2.28
C ARG A 58 -2.75 4.34 3.23
N LEU A 59 -1.74 3.94 4.00
CA LEU A 59 -1.81 2.90 5.03
C LEU A 59 -1.68 3.58 6.40
N ALA A 60 -2.64 3.38 7.29
CA ALA A 60 -2.65 4.01 8.61
C ALA A 60 -2.79 2.93 9.71
N PRO A 61 -1.69 2.24 10.07
CA PRO A 61 -1.73 1.25 11.15
C PRO A 61 -2.00 1.96 12.49
N VAL A 62 -2.93 1.43 13.27
CA VAL A 62 -3.28 1.98 14.59
C VAL A 62 -2.67 1.11 15.67
N ALA A 63 -1.87 1.73 16.54
CA ALA A 63 -1.06 1.05 17.55
C ALA A 63 -1.86 0.17 18.52
N PHE A 64 -3.16 0.43 18.71
CA PHE A 64 -4.00 -0.34 19.63
C PHE A 64 -4.40 -1.72 19.11
N TYR A 65 -4.43 -1.93 17.80
CA TYR A 65 -4.99 -3.16 17.22
C TYR A 65 -4.27 -3.66 15.97
N VAL A 66 -3.22 -2.98 15.51
CA VAL A 66 -2.37 -3.44 14.41
C VAL A 66 -1.02 -3.87 14.98
N SER A 67 -0.71 -5.16 14.85
CA SER A 67 0.56 -5.72 15.26
C SER A 67 1.63 -5.55 14.19
N TYR A 68 2.91 -5.75 14.55
CA TYR A 68 3.99 -5.82 13.57
C TYR A 68 3.83 -6.99 12.59
N GLU A 69 3.21 -8.09 13.03
CA GLU A 69 2.92 -9.23 12.17
C GLU A 69 1.88 -8.87 11.11
N ASP A 70 0.85 -8.10 11.46
CA ASP A 70 -0.15 -7.61 10.48
C ASP A 70 0.51 -6.74 9.41
N VAL A 71 1.46 -5.89 9.80
CA VAL A 71 2.25 -5.07 8.86
C VAL A 71 3.11 -5.96 7.96
N TYR A 72 3.71 -7.01 8.49
CA TYR A 72 4.50 -7.95 7.69
C TYR A 72 3.63 -8.73 6.69
N ARG A 73 2.48 -9.26 7.14
CA ARG A 73 1.49 -9.95 6.29
C ARG A 73 0.94 -9.05 5.20
N LEU A 74 0.72 -7.76 5.48
CA LEU A 74 0.35 -6.78 4.47
C LEU A 74 1.39 -6.69 3.34
N VAL A 75 2.68 -6.72 3.69
CA VAL A 75 3.77 -6.68 2.71
C VAL A 75 3.80 -7.98 1.89
N GLU A 76 3.58 -9.14 2.51
CA GLU A 76 3.45 -10.41 1.77
C GLU A 76 2.25 -10.41 0.81
N ILE A 77 1.12 -9.86 1.23
CA ILE A 77 -0.06 -9.67 0.38
C ILE A 77 0.26 -8.77 -0.82
N LEU A 78 1.00 -7.68 -0.61
CA LEU A 78 1.43 -6.81 -1.70
C LEU A 78 2.33 -7.56 -2.69
N ILE A 79 3.30 -8.34 -2.20
CA ILE A 79 4.17 -9.16 -3.04
C ILE A 79 3.35 -10.16 -3.86
N ASP A 80 2.42 -10.88 -3.23
CA ASP A 80 1.52 -11.82 -3.92
C ASP A 80 0.70 -11.11 -5.02
N ILE A 81 0.16 -9.91 -4.74
CA ILE A 81 -0.54 -9.10 -5.76
C ILE A 81 0.35 -8.81 -6.97
N MET A 82 1.62 -8.47 -6.73
CA MET A 82 2.55 -8.12 -7.80
C MET A 82 3.01 -9.36 -8.57
N GLU A 83 3.35 -10.45 -7.89
CA GLU A 83 3.78 -11.71 -8.50
C GLU A 83 2.68 -12.33 -9.34
N SER A 84 1.46 -12.41 -8.80
CA SER A 84 0.29 -12.92 -9.52
C SER A 84 -0.26 -11.95 -10.57
N ARG A 85 0.20 -10.69 -10.56
CA ARG A 85 -0.36 -9.58 -11.33
C ARG A 85 -1.87 -9.41 -11.14
N ALA A 86 -2.39 -9.80 -9.97
CA ALA A 86 -3.82 -9.75 -9.67
C ALA A 86 -4.40 -8.33 -9.78
N TYR A 87 -3.58 -7.29 -9.76
CA TYR A 87 -4.04 -5.91 -9.94
C TYR A 87 -4.44 -5.61 -11.41
N GLU A 88 -3.93 -6.34 -12.40
CA GLU A 88 -4.23 -6.09 -13.83
C GLU A 88 -5.72 -6.30 -14.18
N GLN A 89 -6.45 -7.07 -13.39
CA GLN A 89 -7.88 -7.32 -13.59
C GLN A 89 -8.76 -6.09 -13.28
N TYR A 90 -8.22 -5.07 -12.60
CA TYR A 90 -8.97 -3.88 -12.25
C TYR A 90 -8.72 -2.73 -13.23
N ASP A 91 -9.77 -1.96 -13.49
CA ASP A 91 -9.63 -0.74 -14.26
C ASP A 91 -8.83 0.33 -13.48
N GLY A 92 -8.01 1.09 -14.21
CA GLY A 92 -7.19 2.18 -13.69
C GLY A 92 -7.98 3.44 -13.35
N HIS A 93 -9.28 3.49 -13.65
CA HIS A 93 -10.15 4.62 -13.31
C HIS A 93 -10.80 4.43 -11.93
N ARG A 94 -10.98 5.54 -11.21
CA ARG A 94 -11.71 5.54 -9.94
C ARG A 94 -13.21 5.40 -10.23
N GLY A 95 -13.85 4.39 -9.65
CA GLY A 95 -15.32 4.28 -9.65
C GLY A 95 -15.95 5.42 -8.85
N THR A 96 -17.20 5.77 -9.18
CA THR A 96 -17.91 6.97 -8.66
C THR A 96 -18.15 6.95 -7.14
N VAL A 97 -18.07 5.80 -6.47
CA VAL A 97 -18.31 5.67 -5.02
C VAL A 97 -17.33 4.63 -4.43
N ALA A 98 -16.77 4.92 -3.26
CA ALA A 98 -15.69 4.19 -2.60
C ALA A 98 -16.15 3.37 -1.40
#